data_AF-A0A0N1AET3-F1
#
_entry.id   AF-A0A0N1AET3-F1
#
_cell.length_a   1.000
_cell.length_b   1.000
_cell.length_c   1.000
_cell.angle_alpha   90.00
_cell.angle_beta   90.00
_cell.angle_gamma   90.00
#
_symmetry.space_group_name_H-M   'P 1'
#
loop_
_entity.id
_entity.type
_entity.pdbx_description
1 polymer ?
#
loop_
_entity_poly.entity_id
_entity_poly.type
_entity_poly.pdbx_seq_one_letter_code
_entity_poly.pdbx_strand_id
1 'polypeptide(L)'
;METCDPTGLEAEALRSTIEGLELNQSSFAGLLSELGDKRELKTILRSIQRMASADARVSGEMQVILTLLQRDKWRARRIAQATQWTERDNGGLTAEIQGVRLTLHPQSRGRWSIHARHMAEGPDGYSPSIPHWRSSLEAAKIRAVLAVDETLDHIERIKAELGEVA
;
A
#
# COMPACT_ATOMS: atom_id res chain seq x y z
N MET A 1 2.51 -41.35 10.49
CA MET A 1 1.54 -40.47 9.82
C MET A 1 1.70 -39.11 10.46
N GLU A 2 2.56 -38.29 9.85
CA GLU A 2 2.99 -37.00 10.39
C GLU A 2 1.82 -36.03 10.25
N THR A 3 1.26 -35.57 11.36
CA THR A 3 0.16 -34.60 11.35
C THR A 3 0.73 -33.26 10.91
N CYS A 4 0.43 -32.87 9.68
CA CYS A 4 0.65 -31.51 9.19
C CYS A 4 -0.16 -30.57 10.09
N ASP A 5 0.48 -29.77 10.94
CA ASP A 5 -0.21 -28.80 11.79
C ASP A 5 -0.79 -27.70 10.88
N PRO A 6 -2.11 -27.62 10.71
CA PRO A 6 -2.73 -26.63 9.83
C PRO A 6 -2.42 -25.19 10.28
N THR A 7 -2.16 -24.98 11.57
CA THR A 7 -1.86 -23.67 12.15
C THR A 7 -0.49 -23.15 11.69
N GLY A 8 0.50 -24.04 11.58
CA GLY A 8 1.82 -23.70 11.08
C GLY A 8 1.82 -23.26 9.61
N LEU A 9 1.02 -23.94 8.78
CA LEU A 9 0.86 -23.57 7.36
C LEU A 9 0.16 -22.22 7.20
N GLU A 10 -0.90 -21.96 7.98
CA GLU A 10 -1.60 -20.67 7.97
C GLU A 10 -0.68 -19.52 8.41
N ALA A 11 0.14 -19.74 9.45
CA ALA A 11 1.08 -18.73 9.93
C ALA A 11 2.16 -18.40 8.90
N GLU A 12 2.69 -19.39 8.18
CA GLU A 12 3.65 -19.16 7.09
C GLU A 12 3.00 -18.42 5.91
N ALA A 13 1.79 -18.83 5.51
CA ALA A 13 1.04 -18.14 4.46
C ALA A 13 0.76 -16.68 4.83
N LEU A 14 0.43 -16.39 6.09
CA LEU A 14 0.28 -15.03 6.60
C LEU A 14 1.57 -14.23 6.46
N ARG A 15 2.70 -14.77 6.94
CA ARG A 15 4.02 -14.10 6.86
C ARG A 15 4.39 -13.79 5.41
N SER A 16 4.31 -14.80 4.54
CA SER A 16 4.61 -14.68 3.11
C SER A 16 3.70 -13.67 2.42
N THR A 17 2.42 -13.62 2.78
CA THR A 17 1.49 -12.65 2.21
C THR A 17 1.80 -11.22 2.63
N ILE A 18 2.08 -11.00 3.92
CA ILE A 18 2.46 -9.66 4.44
C ILE A 18 3.75 -9.18 3.75
N GLU A 19 4.76 -10.04 3.65
CA GLU A 19 6.01 -9.72 2.95
C GLU A 19 5.79 -9.48 1.46
N GLY A 20 4.95 -10.29 0.82
CA GLY A 20 4.53 -10.12 -0.57
C GLY A 20 3.78 -8.82 -0.83
N LEU A 21 3.20 -8.19 0.20
CA LEU A 21 2.63 -6.84 0.16
C LEU A 21 3.66 -5.72 0.42
N GLU A 22 4.94 -6.08 0.59
CA GLU A 22 6.03 -5.18 0.99
C GLU A 22 5.80 -4.52 2.36
N LEU A 23 5.14 -5.24 3.25
CA LEU A 23 4.89 -4.85 4.62
C LEU A 23 5.66 -5.77 5.57
N ASN A 24 5.87 -5.30 6.79
CA ASN A 24 6.18 -6.14 7.94
C ASN A 24 4.99 -6.11 8.91
N GLN A 25 5.04 -6.92 9.96
CA GLN A 25 3.92 -7.03 10.91
C GLN A 25 3.56 -5.69 11.57
N SER A 26 4.55 -4.83 11.85
CA SER A 26 4.34 -3.51 12.44
C SER A 26 3.69 -2.54 11.45
N SER A 27 4.17 -2.50 10.19
CA SER A 27 3.55 -1.63 9.18
C SER A 27 2.18 -2.14 8.75
N PHE A 28 1.95 -3.45 8.77
CA PHE A 28 0.63 -4.03 8.55
C PHE A 28 -0.35 -3.70 9.69
N ALA A 29 0.11 -3.71 10.95
CA ALA A 29 -0.70 -3.23 12.07
C ALA A 29 -1.08 -1.75 11.91
N GLY A 30 -0.14 -0.91 11.46
CA GLY A 30 -0.40 0.50 11.13
C GLY A 30 -1.47 0.64 10.05
N LEU A 31 -1.35 -0.12 8.95
CA LEU A 31 -2.35 -0.14 7.88
C LEU A 31 -3.74 -0.51 8.40
N LEU A 32 -3.87 -1.55 9.22
CA LEU A 32 -5.18 -1.94 9.77
C LEU A 32 -5.78 -0.84 10.65
N SER A 33 -4.95 -0.13 11.42
CA SER A 33 -5.38 1.02 12.21
C SER A 33 -5.90 2.15 11.32
N GLU A 34 -5.21 2.45 10.22
CA GLU A 34 -5.63 3.48 9.24
C GLU A 34 -6.92 3.08 8.51
N LEU A 35 -7.11 1.78 8.24
CA LEU A 35 -8.33 1.23 7.65
C LEU A 35 -9.52 1.15 8.63
N GLY A 36 -9.33 1.57 9.90
CA GLY A 36 -10.42 1.72 10.86
C GLY A 36 -10.51 0.62 11.92
N ASP A 37 -9.49 -0.22 12.09
CA ASP A 37 -9.38 -1.06 13.29
C ASP A 37 -9.24 -0.17 14.54
N LYS A 38 -10.28 -0.18 15.38
CA LYS A 38 -10.40 0.70 16.55
C LYS A 38 -9.58 0.24 17.75
N ARG A 39 -8.90 -0.91 17.67
CA ARG A 39 -8.05 -1.40 18.76
C ARG A 39 -6.77 -0.57 18.82
N GLU A 40 -6.19 -0.47 20.02
CA GLU A 40 -4.86 0.11 20.21
C GLU A 40 -3.83 -0.59 19.30
N LEU A 41 -2.91 0.18 18.67
CA LEU A 41 -1.93 -0.35 17.72
C LEU A 41 -1.12 -1.54 18.28
N LYS A 42 -0.73 -1.47 19.57
CA LYS A 42 -0.02 -2.55 20.28
C LYS A 42 -0.83 -3.85 20.34
N THR A 43 -2.15 -3.76 20.43
CA THR A 43 -3.07 -4.90 20.47
C THR A 43 -3.19 -5.53 19.08
N ILE A 44 -3.32 -4.71 18.04
CA ILE A 44 -3.35 -5.16 16.64
C ILE A 44 -2.06 -5.91 16.32
N LEU A 45 -0.90 -5.29 16.61
CA LEU A 45 0.41 -5.89 16.38
C LEU A 45 0.57 -7.22 17.12
N ARG A 46 0.19 -7.27 18.40
CA ARG A 46 0.27 -8.51 19.19
C ARG A 46 -0.61 -9.62 18.59
N SER A 47 -1.81 -9.30 18.10
CA SER A 47 -2.65 -10.27 17.41
C SER A 47 -1.98 -10.80 16.14
N ILE A 48 -1.42 -9.92 15.31
CA ILE A 48 -0.68 -10.31 14.10
C ILE A 48 0.50 -11.21 14.46
N GLN A 49 1.30 -10.84 15.46
CA GLN A 49 2.47 -11.61 15.91
C GLN A 49 2.09 -13.02 16.34
N ARG A 50 1.00 -13.16 17.12
CA ARG A 50 0.51 -14.47 17.57
C ARG A 50 0.01 -15.34 16.42
N MET A 51 -0.69 -14.74 15.44
CA MET A 51 -1.08 -15.47 14.23
C MET A 51 0.14 -15.88 13.41
N ALA A 52 1.11 -14.98 13.28
CA ALA A 52 2.36 -15.21 12.57
C ALA A 52 3.36 -16.08 13.33
N SER A 53 3.10 -16.51 14.56
CA SER A 53 3.91 -17.50 15.30
C SER A 53 3.18 -18.84 15.46
N ALA A 54 1.99 -18.99 14.86
CA ALA A 54 1.08 -20.12 15.09
C ALA A 54 0.56 -20.26 16.55
N ASP A 55 0.77 -19.24 17.40
CA ASP A 55 0.19 -19.16 18.76
C ASP A 55 -1.30 -18.76 18.76
N ALA A 56 -1.83 -18.44 17.59
CA ALA A 56 -3.25 -18.23 17.31
C ALA A 56 -3.53 -18.59 15.85
N ARG A 57 -4.75 -19.08 15.56
CA ARG A 57 -5.20 -19.28 14.18
C ARG A 57 -5.37 -17.96 13.45
N VAL A 58 -5.14 -17.97 12.14
CA VAL A 58 -5.40 -16.79 11.30
C VAL A 58 -6.92 -16.65 11.15
N SER A 59 -7.49 -15.52 11.57
CA SER A 59 -8.95 -15.33 11.50
C SER A 59 -9.44 -15.27 10.06
N GLY A 60 -10.71 -15.65 9.84
CA GLY A 60 -11.33 -15.57 8.52
C GLY A 60 -11.35 -14.14 7.97
N GLU A 61 -11.60 -13.12 8.81
CA GLU A 61 -11.54 -11.73 8.36
C GLU A 61 -10.13 -11.33 7.92
N MET A 62 -9.10 -11.81 8.64
CA MET A 62 -7.71 -11.56 8.26
C MET A 62 -7.39 -12.14 6.88
N GLN A 63 -7.82 -13.38 6.60
CA GLN A 63 -7.64 -13.99 5.28
C GLN A 63 -8.33 -13.19 4.17
N VAL A 64 -9.55 -12.69 4.44
CA VAL A 64 -10.28 -11.85 3.49
C VAL A 64 -9.55 -10.53 3.23
N ILE A 65 -9.10 -9.83 4.28
CA ILE A 65 -8.35 -8.57 4.15
C ILE A 65 -7.09 -8.77 3.31
N LEU A 66 -6.30 -9.79 3.62
CA LEU A 66 -5.07 -10.09 2.88
C LEU A 66 -5.36 -10.40 1.41
N THR A 67 -6.43 -11.15 1.13
CA THR A 67 -6.87 -11.46 -0.24
C THR A 67 -7.22 -10.19 -1.01
N LEU A 68 -7.94 -9.25 -0.38
CA LEU A 68 -8.30 -7.98 -1.00
C LEU A 68 -7.06 -7.13 -1.30
N LEU A 69 -6.14 -7.00 -0.34
CA LEU A 69 -4.90 -6.25 -0.52
C LEU A 69 -4.02 -6.85 -1.62
N GLN A 70 -3.93 -8.18 -1.71
CA GLN A 70 -3.24 -8.85 -2.81
C GLN A 70 -3.91 -8.52 -4.14
N ARG A 71 -5.23 -8.63 -4.24
CA ARG A 71 -5.98 -8.31 -5.46
C ARG A 71 -5.72 -6.87 -5.91
N ASP A 72 -5.67 -5.92 -4.98
CA ASP A 72 -5.41 -4.52 -5.27
C ASP A 72 -3.97 -4.31 -5.74
N LYS A 73 -2.98 -4.96 -5.10
CA LYS A 73 -1.59 -4.97 -5.60
C LYS A 73 -1.48 -5.53 -7.02
N TRP A 74 -2.20 -6.60 -7.35
CA TRP A 74 -2.19 -7.20 -8.69
C TRP A 74 -2.88 -6.31 -9.73
N ARG A 75 -3.96 -5.63 -9.35
CA ARG A 75 -4.59 -4.61 -10.18
C ARG A 75 -3.62 -3.44 -10.42
N ALA A 76 -2.99 -2.92 -9.37
CA ALA A 76 -2.02 -1.84 -9.46
C ALA A 76 -0.82 -2.22 -10.35
N ARG A 77 -0.34 -3.47 -10.27
CA ARG A 77 0.71 -3.97 -11.17
C ARG A 77 0.30 -3.93 -12.64
N ARG A 78 -0.91 -4.38 -12.97
CA ARG A 78 -1.41 -4.33 -14.35
C ARG A 78 -1.53 -2.90 -14.87
N ILE A 79 -2.05 -2.00 -14.04
CA ILE A 79 -2.13 -0.57 -14.38
C ILE A 79 -0.72 -0.02 -14.58
N ALA A 80 0.20 -0.23 -13.64
CA ALA A 80 1.58 0.25 -13.71
C ALA A 80 2.33 -0.20 -14.97
N GLN A 81 2.05 -1.41 -15.45
CA GLN A 81 2.59 -1.95 -16.70
C GLN A 81 1.96 -1.32 -17.95
N ALA A 82 0.67 -1.00 -17.91
CA ALA A 82 -0.05 -0.35 -19.01
C ALA A 82 0.14 1.18 -19.06
N THR A 83 0.53 1.79 -17.94
CA THR A 83 0.79 3.22 -17.83
C THR A 83 1.97 3.64 -18.71
N GLN A 84 1.78 4.67 -19.51
CA GLN A 84 2.87 5.31 -20.26
C GLN A 84 3.70 6.16 -19.30
N TRP A 85 4.94 5.74 -19.06
CA TRP A 85 5.89 6.47 -18.25
C TRP A 85 6.81 7.30 -19.14
N THR A 86 6.92 8.59 -18.88
CA THR A 86 7.84 9.51 -19.56
C THR A 86 9.10 9.69 -18.72
N GLU A 87 10.26 9.42 -19.31
CA GLU A 87 11.57 9.64 -18.69
C GLU A 87 11.92 11.12 -18.66
N ARG A 88 12.63 11.52 -17.61
CA ARG A 88 13.14 12.88 -17.39
C ARG A 88 14.65 12.90 -17.48
N ASP A 89 15.23 14.07 -17.75
CA ASP A 89 16.67 14.27 -17.92
C ASP A 89 17.52 13.78 -16.72
N ASN A 90 16.92 13.65 -15.53
CA ASN A 90 17.57 13.15 -14.32
C ASN A 90 17.41 11.63 -14.08
N GLY A 91 16.95 10.88 -15.08
CA GLY A 91 16.63 9.44 -14.94
C GLY A 91 15.37 9.14 -14.12
N GLY A 92 14.61 10.18 -13.76
CA GLY A 92 13.30 10.05 -13.14
C GLY A 92 12.22 9.65 -14.15
N LEU A 93 11.10 9.15 -13.64
CA LEU A 93 9.93 8.83 -14.46
C LEU A 93 8.71 9.60 -13.99
N THR A 94 7.86 9.98 -14.93
CA THR A 94 6.58 10.62 -14.66
C THR A 94 5.45 9.95 -15.40
N ALA A 95 4.27 9.96 -14.82
CA ALA A 95 3.04 9.53 -15.45
C ALA A 95 1.86 10.31 -14.88
N GLU A 96 0.72 10.26 -15.56
CA GLU A 96 -0.53 10.83 -15.07
C GLU A 96 -1.62 9.77 -15.11
N ILE A 97 -2.34 9.62 -14.00
CA ILE A 97 -3.44 8.68 -13.85
C ILE A 97 -4.57 9.41 -13.12
N GLN A 98 -5.75 9.51 -13.75
CA GLN A 98 -6.95 10.10 -13.14
C GLN A 98 -6.72 11.50 -12.52
N GLY A 99 -5.99 12.37 -13.23
CA GLY A 99 -5.67 13.72 -12.73
C GLY A 99 -4.64 13.75 -11.59
N VAL A 100 -4.00 12.62 -11.28
CA VAL A 100 -2.88 12.54 -10.32
C VAL A 100 -1.58 12.36 -11.10
N ARG A 101 -0.65 13.32 -10.93
CA ARG A 101 0.70 13.24 -11.46
C ARG A 101 1.58 12.43 -10.54
N LEU A 102 2.11 11.34 -11.07
CA LEU A 102 3.07 10.45 -10.43
C LEU A 102 4.48 10.86 -10.87
N THR A 103 5.38 10.99 -9.90
CA THR A 103 6.81 11.25 -10.14
C THR A 103 7.64 10.26 -9.34
N LEU A 104 8.54 9.56 -10.04
CA LEU A 104 9.50 8.61 -9.50
C LEU A 104 10.90 9.19 -9.63
N HIS A 105 11.64 9.28 -8.53
CA HIS A 105 13.03 9.72 -8.55
C HIS A 105 13.98 8.59 -8.16
N PRO A 106 15.01 8.31 -8.97
CA PRO A 106 16.06 7.39 -8.56
C PRO A 106 16.84 7.99 -7.39
N GLN A 107 17.19 7.13 -6.45
CA GLN A 107 17.99 7.41 -5.27
C GLN A 107 19.18 6.45 -5.22
N SER A 108 20.13 6.72 -4.32
CA SER A 108 21.29 5.86 -4.13
C SER A 108 20.90 4.42 -3.79
N ARG A 109 21.72 3.46 -4.27
CA ARG A 109 21.56 2.01 -4.05
C ARG A 109 20.28 1.41 -4.66
N GLY A 110 19.88 1.90 -5.83
CA GLY A 110 18.71 1.37 -6.57
C GLY A 110 17.36 1.70 -5.93
N ARG A 111 17.35 2.62 -4.96
CA ARG A 111 16.13 3.03 -4.25
C ARG A 111 15.35 4.06 -5.05
N TRP A 112 14.06 4.13 -4.83
CA TRP A 112 13.17 5.06 -5.53
C TRP A 112 12.27 5.80 -4.55
N SER A 113 12.18 7.12 -4.69
CA SER A 113 11.17 7.94 -4.01
C SER A 113 9.99 8.19 -4.95
N ILE A 114 8.80 8.30 -4.36
CA ILE A 114 7.53 8.41 -5.07
C ILE A 114 6.83 9.67 -4.59
N HIS A 115 6.33 10.46 -5.53
CA HIS A 115 5.46 11.59 -5.27
C HIS A 115 4.22 11.43 -6.13
N ALA A 116 3.04 11.50 -5.51
CA ALA A 116 1.75 11.52 -6.19
C ALA A 116 1.11 12.86 -5.88
N ARG A 117 0.71 13.64 -6.87
CA ARG A 117 0.12 14.97 -6.65
C ARG A 117 -1.10 15.15 -7.54
N HIS A 118 -2.22 15.54 -6.96
CA HIS A 118 -3.40 15.89 -7.74
C HIS A 118 -3.21 17.20 -8.52
N MET A 119 -3.68 17.23 -9.76
CA MET A 119 -3.41 18.26 -10.76
C MET A 119 -4.50 19.34 -10.89
N ALA A 120 -5.54 19.35 -10.06
CA ALA A 120 -6.53 20.44 -10.11
C ALA A 120 -5.94 21.80 -9.70
N GLU A 121 -6.40 22.86 -10.37
CA GLU A 121 -6.01 24.25 -10.13
C GLU A 121 -6.56 24.75 -8.78
N GLY A 122 -5.69 25.05 -7.83
CA GLY A 122 -6.02 25.53 -6.49
C GLY A 122 -4.83 25.44 -5.52
N PRO A 123 -4.87 26.10 -4.35
CA PRO A 123 -3.69 26.25 -3.48
C PRO A 123 -3.13 24.94 -2.91
N ASP A 124 -3.93 23.89 -2.81
CA ASP A 124 -3.56 22.69 -2.05
C ASP A 124 -3.52 21.45 -2.94
N GLY A 125 -2.47 21.34 -3.75
CA GLY A 125 -2.13 20.08 -4.41
C GLY A 125 -1.73 19.03 -3.37
N TYR A 126 -2.70 18.27 -2.87
CA TYR A 126 -2.44 17.17 -1.93
C TYR A 126 -1.48 16.15 -2.56
N SER A 127 -0.48 15.76 -1.77
CA SER A 127 0.41 14.65 -2.06
C SER A 127 0.44 13.76 -0.81
N PRO A 128 0.03 12.49 -0.89
CA PRO A 128 0.16 11.59 0.23
C PRO A 128 1.63 11.50 0.63
N SER A 129 1.87 11.42 1.94
CA SER A 129 3.18 11.02 2.44
C SER A 129 3.39 9.56 2.07
N ILE A 130 4.44 9.28 1.30
CA ILE A 130 4.83 7.91 0.94
C ILE A 130 6.13 7.60 1.68
N PRO A 131 6.08 7.23 2.97
CA PRO A 131 7.21 7.30 3.89
C PRO A 131 8.33 6.27 3.63
N HIS A 132 8.26 5.44 2.58
CA HIS A 132 9.22 4.36 2.36
C HIS A 132 9.75 4.36 0.93
N TRP A 133 11.09 4.42 0.81
CA TRP A 133 11.78 4.18 -0.44
C TRP A 133 11.52 2.75 -0.93
N ARG A 134 11.31 2.59 -2.24
CA ARG A 134 11.18 1.27 -2.86
C ARG A 134 12.52 0.78 -3.36
N SER A 135 12.81 -0.49 -3.14
CA SER A 135 14.07 -1.14 -3.48
C SER A 135 14.23 -1.42 -4.98
N SER A 136 13.17 -1.24 -5.76
CA SER A 136 13.18 -1.41 -7.22
C SER A 136 12.25 -0.44 -7.90
N LEU A 137 12.50 -0.19 -9.19
CA LEU A 137 11.62 0.64 -10.01
C LEU A 137 10.23 0.02 -10.18
N GLU A 138 10.13 -1.30 -10.33
CA GLU A 138 8.84 -1.98 -10.45
C GLU A 138 7.99 -1.79 -9.18
N ALA A 139 8.58 -2.01 -7.99
CA ALA A 139 7.91 -1.74 -6.73
C ALA A 139 7.51 -0.27 -6.59
N ALA A 140 8.35 0.66 -7.08
CA ALA A 140 8.03 2.08 -7.11
C ALA A 140 6.82 2.41 -7.99
N LYS A 141 6.75 1.84 -9.20
CA LYS A 141 5.61 2.02 -10.11
C LYS A 141 4.31 1.46 -9.52
N ILE A 142 4.36 0.26 -8.94
CA ILE A 142 3.17 -0.36 -8.31
C ILE A 142 2.67 0.50 -7.16
N ARG A 143 3.56 0.93 -6.26
CA ARG A 143 3.18 1.79 -5.13
C ARG A 143 2.67 3.15 -5.61
N ALA A 144 3.24 3.72 -6.66
CA ALA A 144 2.76 4.98 -7.23
C ALA A 144 1.33 4.86 -7.75
N VAL A 145 0.96 3.73 -8.36
CA VAL A 145 -0.43 3.48 -8.77
C VAL A 145 -1.36 3.36 -7.56
N LEU A 146 -0.96 2.61 -6.52
CA LEU A 146 -1.77 2.53 -5.28
C LEU A 146 -1.94 3.90 -4.60
N ALA A 147 -0.94 4.79 -4.71
CA ALA A 147 -1.01 6.14 -4.17
C ALA A 147 -2.02 7.03 -4.91
N VAL A 148 -2.49 6.67 -6.10
CA VAL A 148 -3.55 7.40 -6.81
C VAL A 148 -4.83 7.32 -6.00
N ASP A 149 -5.27 6.12 -5.64
CA ASP A 149 -6.50 5.90 -4.86
C ASP A 149 -6.40 6.62 -3.50
N GLU A 150 -5.27 6.50 -2.79
CA GLU A 150 -5.01 7.22 -1.53
C GLU A 150 -5.07 8.75 -1.69
N THR A 151 -4.66 9.27 -2.86
CA THR A 151 -4.72 10.71 -3.16
C THR A 151 -6.16 11.15 -3.39
N LEU A 152 -6.92 10.38 -4.17
CA LEU A 152 -8.30 10.68 -4.52
C LEU A 152 -9.23 10.55 -3.30
N ASP A 153 -9.12 9.48 -2.53
CA ASP A 153 -9.90 9.27 -1.29
C ASP A 153 -9.71 10.41 -0.30
N HIS A 154 -8.47 10.91 -0.16
CA HIS A 154 -8.19 12.05 0.71
C HIS A 154 -8.87 13.33 0.23
N ILE A 155 -8.83 13.59 -1.07
CA ILE A 155 -9.47 14.76 -1.68
C ILE A 155 -10.99 14.68 -1.53
N GLU A 156 -11.57 13.51 -1.76
CA GLU A 156 -13.01 13.29 -1.56
C GLU A 156 -13.42 13.52 -0.10
N ARG A 157 -12.61 13.04 0.85
CA ARG A 157 -12.84 13.31 2.28
C ARG A 157 -12.80 14.80 2.60
N ILE A 158 -11.80 15.54 2.10
CA ILE A 158 -11.72 17.00 2.30
C ILE A 158 -12.95 17.69 1.70
N LYS A 159 -13.34 17.34 0.47
CA LYS A 159 -14.54 17.92 -0.17
C LYS A 159 -15.80 17.67 0.64
N ALA A 160 -15.96 16.47 1.18
CA ALA A 160 -17.08 16.12 2.05
C ALA A 160 -17.07 16.93 3.36
N GLU A 161 -15.90 17.15 3.97
CA GLU A 161 -15.73 17.97 5.18
C GLU A 161 -15.99 19.47 4.92
N LEU A 162 -15.62 19.97 3.75
CA LEU A 162 -15.84 21.37 3.33
C LEU A 162 -17.28 21.65 2.87
N GLY A 163 -18.15 20.64 2.82
CA GLY A 163 -19.53 20.80 2.37
C GLY A 163 -19.67 21.07 0.87
N GLU A 164 -18.60 20.88 0.09
CA GLU A 164 -18.61 20.92 -1.37
C GLU A 164 -19.11 19.59 -1.91
N VAL A 165 -20.33 19.20 -1.53
CA VAL A 165 -21.05 18.11 -2.18
C VAL A 165 -21.98 18.76 -3.20
N ALA A 166 -21.62 18.65 -4.48
CA ALA A 166 -22.52 18.96 -5.58
C ALA A 166 -23.69 17.99 -5.64
#